data_AF-J8ID36-F1
#
_entry.id   AF-J8ID36-F1
#
_cell.length_a   1.000
_cell.length_b   1.000
_cell.length_c   1.000
_cell.angle_alpha   90.00
_cell.angle_beta   90.00
_cell.angle_gamma   90.00
#
_symmetry.space_group_name_H-M   'P 1'
#
loop_
_entity.id
_entity.type
_entity.pdbx_description
1 polymer ?
#
loop_
_entity_poly.entity_id
_entity_poly.type
_entity_poly.pdbx_seq_one_letter_code
_entity_poly.pdbx_strand_id
1 'polypeptide(L)'
;MAAICAGPYALARAGLFKEISYTVTIDYQKLDCFPVENFVYTEVVQHANIITAQGHAFVPFGLAIASYFGVVNEHNTNFYSGKGNIMMENLLPENV
;
A
#
# COMPACT_ATOMS: atom_id res chain seq x y z
N MET A 1 0.98 -10.42 -5.23
CA MET A 1 -0.39 -9.92 -5.46
C MET A 1 -0.55 -8.62 -4.70
N ALA A 2 -1.28 -7.66 -5.25
CA ALA A 2 -1.50 -6.37 -4.59
C ALA A 2 -2.96 -5.93 -4.80
N ALA A 3 -3.64 -5.50 -3.74
CA ALA A 3 -5.04 -5.09 -3.81
C ALA A 3 -5.32 -3.90 -2.87
N ILE A 4 -6.11 -2.95 -3.34
CA ILE A 4 -6.41 -1.70 -2.63
C ILE A 4 -7.92 -1.46 -2.57
N CYS A 5 -8.37 -0.73 -1.56
CA CYS A 5 -9.77 -0.30 -1.39
C CYS A 5 -10.69 -1.51 -1.21
N ALA A 6 -11.55 -1.81 -2.19
CA ALA A 6 -12.41 -3.00 -2.21
C ALA A 6 -11.73 -4.22 -2.85
N GLY A 7 -10.57 -4.06 -3.51
CA GLY A 7 -9.83 -5.13 -4.15
C GLY A 7 -9.51 -6.34 -3.24
N PRO A 8 -9.17 -6.16 -1.95
CA PRO A 8 -8.94 -7.27 -1.02
C PRO A 8 -10.12 -8.23 -0.90
N TYR A 9 -11.36 -7.82 -1.22
CA TYR A 9 -12.52 -8.73 -1.26
C TYR A 9 -12.30 -9.94 -2.17
N ALA A 10 -11.70 -9.76 -3.35
CA ALA A 10 -11.42 -10.87 -4.25
C ALA A 10 -10.41 -11.86 -3.63
N LEU A 11 -9.41 -11.35 -2.92
CA LEU A 11 -8.40 -12.16 -2.23
C LEU A 11 -9.01 -12.89 -1.01
N ALA A 12 -9.88 -12.23 -0.27
CA ALA A 12 -10.64 -12.81 0.84
C ALA A 12 -11.53 -13.97 0.37
N ARG A 13 -12.27 -13.77 -0.72
CA ARG A 13 -13.10 -14.81 -1.36
C ARG A 13 -12.29 -15.99 -1.88
N ALA A 14 -11.04 -15.78 -2.27
CA ALA A 14 -10.11 -16.84 -2.64
C ALA A 14 -9.50 -17.56 -1.41
N GLY A 15 -9.84 -17.14 -0.19
CA GLY A 15 -9.37 -17.75 1.06
C GLY A 15 -7.94 -17.36 1.44
N LEU A 16 -7.37 -16.33 0.83
CA LEU A 16 -5.96 -15.97 0.99
C LEU A 16 -5.63 -15.33 2.35
N PHE A 17 -6.62 -14.86 3.11
CA PHE A 17 -6.41 -14.14 4.37
C PHE A 17 -6.45 -14.99 5.63
N LYS A 18 -6.62 -16.32 5.54
CA LYS A 18 -6.77 -17.19 6.72
C LYS A 18 -5.59 -17.14 7.70
N GLU A 19 -4.38 -16.94 7.18
CA GLU A 19 -3.14 -16.98 7.98
C GLU A 19 -2.28 -15.73 7.78
N ILE A 20 -2.80 -14.69 7.13
CA ILE A 20 -2.04 -13.49 6.83
C ILE A 20 -2.77 -12.23 7.28
N SER A 21 -2.00 -11.28 7.79
CA SER A 21 -2.50 -9.95 8.11
C SER A 21 -2.88 -9.20 6.84
N TYR A 22 -3.95 -8.41 6.92
CA TYR A 22 -4.41 -7.57 5.80
C TYR A 22 -5.04 -6.26 6.28
N THR A 23 -5.25 -5.34 5.33
CA THR A 23 -6.07 -4.15 5.53
C THR A 23 -7.01 -3.95 4.34
N VAL A 24 -8.13 -3.25 4.56
CA VAL A 24 -9.18 -3.05 3.55
C VAL A 24 -10.09 -1.87 3.94
N THR A 25 -10.63 -1.15 2.95
CA THR A 25 -11.46 0.04 3.20
C THR A 25 -12.94 -0.25 3.43
N ILE A 26 -13.43 -1.36 2.89
CA ILE A 26 -14.83 -1.72 3.04
C ILE A 26 -15.12 -2.22 4.46
N ASP A 27 -16.39 -2.20 4.84
CA ASP A 27 -16.89 -2.78 6.09
C ASP A 27 -16.76 -4.31 6.05
N TYR A 28 -15.56 -4.78 6.36
CA TYR A 28 -15.16 -6.18 6.28
C TYR A 28 -15.92 -7.06 7.29
N GLN A 29 -16.44 -6.48 8.37
CA GLN A 29 -17.21 -7.20 9.38
C GLN A 29 -18.58 -7.65 8.87
N LYS A 30 -19.11 -7.00 7.83
CA LYS A 30 -20.38 -7.38 7.18
C LYS A 30 -20.22 -8.49 6.13
N LEU A 31 -19.01 -8.97 5.91
CA LEU A 31 -18.67 -9.93 4.85
C LEU A 31 -18.04 -11.18 5.47
N ASP A 32 -18.59 -12.36 5.14
CA ASP A 32 -18.23 -13.66 5.72
C ASP A 32 -16.85 -14.20 5.30
N CYS A 33 -16.20 -13.57 4.33
CA CYS A 33 -14.93 -14.02 3.77
C CYS A 33 -13.69 -13.42 4.43
N PHE A 34 -13.86 -12.43 5.31
CA PHE A 34 -12.76 -11.74 5.97
C PHE A 34 -12.53 -12.26 7.40
N PRO A 35 -11.36 -12.83 7.71
CA PRO A 35 -11.01 -13.22 9.07
C PRO A 35 -10.68 -11.98 9.92
N VAL A 36 -11.61 -11.60 10.79
CA VAL A 36 -11.55 -10.37 11.61
C VAL A 36 -10.27 -10.30 12.45
N GLU A 37 -9.81 -11.43 12.96
CA GLU A 37 -8.60 -11.59 13.76
C GLU A 37 -7.32 -11.19 13.03
N ASN A 38 -7.33 -11.21 11.70
CA ASN A 38 -6.16 -10.90 10.87
C ASN A 38 -6.20 -9.47 10.31
N PHE A 39 -7.26 -8.71 10.60
CA PHE A 39 -7.35 -7.32 10.18
C PHE A 39 -6.40 -6.41 10.97
N VAL A 40 -5.67 -5.56 10.25
CA VAL A 40 -4.79 -4.53 10.83
C VAL A 40 -5.16 -3.17 10.26
N TYR A 41 -5.52 -2.23 11.15
CA TYR A 41 -5.88 -0.87 10.76
C TYR A 41 -4.64 0.00 10.52
N THR A 42 -4.08 -0.10 9.31
CA THR A 42 -2.94 0.69 8.82
C THR A 42 -3.14 1.01 7.35
N GLU A 43 -2.38 1.94 6.79
CA GLU A 43 -2.49 2.35 5.39
C GLU A 43 -2.20 1.21 4.41
N VAL A 44 -1.15 0.44 4.67
CA VAL A 44 -0.68 -0.68 3.84
C VAL A 44 -0.21 -1.82 4.75
N VAL A 45 -0.62 -3.04 4.42
CA VAL A 45 -0.11 -4.27 5.04
C VAL A 45 0.56 -5.11 3.97
N GLN A 46 1.82 -5.48 4.20
CA GLN A 46 2.54 -6.46 3.40
C GLN A 46 2.76 -7.72 4.24
N HIS A 47 2.24 -8.85 3.77
CA HIS A 47 2.55 -10.16 4.32
C HIS A 47 3.08 -11.05 3.20
N ALA A 48 4.36 -11.43 3.28
CA ALA A 48 5.08 -12.15 2.23
C ALA A 48 4.93 -11.46 0.85
N ASN A 49 4.26 -12.12 -0.10
CA ASN A 49 4.02 -11.65 -1.46
C ASN A 49 2.62 -11.03 -1.67
N ILE A 50 1.88 -10.76 -0.60
CA ILE A 50 0.55 -10.15 -0.63
C ILE A 50 0.61 -8.77 0.00
N ILE A 51 0.22 -7.76 -0.78
CA ILE A 51 0.14 -6.36 -0.34
C ILE A 51 -1.33 -5.95 -0.37
N THR A 52 -1.83 -5.43 0.74
CA THR A 52 -3.18 -4.87 0.83
C THR A 52 -3.12 -3.43 1.33
N ALA A 53 -4.05 -2.58 0.89
CA ALA A 53 -4.05 -1.18 1.27
C ALA A 53 -5.45 -0.57 1.40
N GLN A 54 -5.52 0.47 2.22
CA GLN A 54 -6.66 1.38 2.29
C GLN A 54 -6.76 2.23 1.00
N GLY A 55 -7.97 2.60 0.59
CA GLY A 55 -8.21 3.35 -0.65
C GLY A 55 -7.60 4.75 -0.66
N HIS A 56 -7.58 5.42 0.50
CA HIS A 56 -6.90 6.72 0.63
C HIS A 56 -5.37 6.61 0.57
N ALA A 57 -4.83 5.40 0.81
CA ALA A 57 -3.41 5.10 0.86
C ALA A 57 -2.85 4.69 -0.51
N PHE A 58 -3.36 5.25 -1.61
CA PHE A 58 -2.94 4.87 -2.97
C PHE A 58 -1.47 5.20 -3.26
N VAL A 59 -0.93 6.27 -2.69
CA VAL A 59 0.51 6.62 -2.78
C VAL A 59 1.37 5.59 -2.05
N PRO A 60 1.22 5.37 -0.72
CA PRO A 60 2.02 4.38 -0.02
C PRO A 60 1.80 2.95 -0.56
N PHE A 61 0.62 2.63 -1.09
CA PHE A 61 0.38 1.36 -1.79
C PHE A 61 1.27 1.20 -3.04
N GLY A 62 1.34 2.23 -3.88
CA GLY A 62 2.22 2.23 -5.05
C GLY A 62 3.70 2.10 -4.67
N LEU A 63 4.12 2.82 -3.63
CA LEU A 63 5.49 2.72 -3.09
C LEU A 63 5.80 1.34 -2.51
N ALA A 64 4.85 0.70 -1.82
CA ALA A 64 5.01 -0.66 -1.31
C ALA A 64 5.20 -1.68 -2.45
N ILE A 65 4.45 -1.55 -3.55
CA ILE A 65 4.64 -2.38 -4.75
C ILE A 65 6.01 -2.12 -5.38
N ALA A 66 6.39 -0.86 -5.56
CA ALA A 66 7.71 -0.50 -6.10
C ALA A 66 8.86 -1.05 -5.24
N SER A 67 8.70 -0.97 -3.92
CA SER A 67 9.65 -1.53 -2.94
C SER A 67 9.75 -3.05 -3.05
N TYR A 68 8.63 -3.75 -3.19
CA TYR A 68 8.60 -5.19 -3.39
C TYR A 68 9.41 -5.65 -4.62
N PHE A 69 9.42 -4.86 -5.70
CA PHE A 69 10.20 -5.13 -6.90
C PHE A 69 11.62 -4.54 -6.89
N GLY A 70 12.03 -3.87 -5.81
CA GLY A 70 13.37 -3.25 -5.69
C GLY A 70 13.58 -2.05 -6.62
N VAL A 71 12.51 -1.38 -7.06
CA VAL A 71 12.57 -0.20 -7.96
C VAL A 71 12.27 1.12 -7.23
N VAL A 72 12.05 1.07 -5.92
CA VAL A 72 11.90 2.27 -5.09
C VAL A 72 13.26 2.92 -4.82
N ASN A 73 13.30 4.25 -4.81
CA ASN A 73 14.47 5.02 -4.39
C ASN A 73 14.03 6.28 -3.64
N GLU A 74 14.99 7.00 -3.05
CA GLU A 74 14.67 8.19 -2.27
C GLU A 74 13.96 9.26 -3.11
N HIS A 75 14.39 9.47 -4.36
CA HIS A 75 13.80 10.45 -5.25
C HIS A 75 12.31 10.19 -5.53
N ASN A 76 11.96 8.97 -5.96
CA ASN A 76 10.57 8.64 -6.28
C ASN A 76 9.70 8.57 -5.01
N THR A 77 10.25 8.13 -3.88
CA THR A 77 9.57 8.14 -2.58
C THR A 77 9.18 9.57 -2.20
N ASN A 78 10.14 10.50 -2.26
CA ASN A 78 9.90 11.89 -1.90
C ASN A 78 8.91 12.56 -2.85
N PHE A 79 9.09 12.35 -4.17
CA PHE A 79 8.22 12.91 -5.19
C PHE A 79 6.76 12.47 -5.02
N TYR A 80 6.51 11.15 -4.96
CA TYR A 80 5.14 10.63 -4.86
C TYR A 80 4.51 10.88 -3.48
N SER A 81 5.31 10.99 -2.42
CA SER A 81 4.82 11.35 -1.08
C SER A 81 4.53 12.84 -0.91
N GLY A 82 4.66 13.65 -1.97
CA GLY A 82 4.38 15.08 -1.91
C GLY A 82 5.44 15.90 -1.18
N LYS A 83 6.66 15.37 -0.99
CA LYS A 83 7.80 16.10 -0.39
C LYS A 83 8.55 16.99 -1.38
N GLY A 84 8.01 17.17 -2.58
CA GLY A 84 8.65 17.94 -3.65
C GLY A 84 9.57 17.12 -4.53
N ASN A 85 10.21 17.79 -5.49
CA ASN A 85 11.16 17.17 -6.41
C ASN A 85 12.58 17.52 -5.96
N ILE A 86 12.98 16.96 -4.82
CA ILE A 86 14.27 17.25 -4.17
C ILE A 86 15.45 17.04 -5.14
N MET A 87 15.37 16.04 -6.03
CA MET A 87 16.38 15.84 -7.06
C MET A 87 16.52 17.07 -7.96
N MET A 88 15.40 17.59 -8.49
CA MET A 88 15.41 18.79 -9.32
C MET A 88 15.76 20.06 -8.55
N GLU A 89 15.29 20.17 -7.31
CA GLU A 89 15.58 21.31 -6.43
C GLU A 89 17.09 21.41 -6.16
N ASN A 90 17.79 20.29 -5.95
CA ASN A 90 19.24 20.24 -5.78
C ASN A 90 20.03 20.58 -7.06
N LEU A 91 19.38 20.57 -8.24
CA LEU A 91 19.99 21.01 -9.50
C LEU A 91 19.84 22.52 -9.71
N LEU A 92 19.02 23.20 -8.89
CA LEU A 92 18.87 24.64 -8.97
C LEU A 92 20.16 25.33 -8.48
N PRO A 93 20.57 26.45 -9.09
CA PRO A 93 21.67 27.26 -8.57
C PRO A 93 21.35 27.74 -7.16
N GLU A 94 22.35 27.88 -6.29
CA GLU A 94 22.21 28.36 -4.88
C GLU A 94 21.60 29.77 -4.73
N ASN A 95 21.26 30.46 -5.83
CA ASN A 95 20.85 31.86 -5.88
C ASN A 95 19.43 32.07 -6.44
N VAL A 96 18.52 31.11 -6.30
CA VAL A 96 17.08 31.27 -6.62
C VAL A 96 16.27 31.46 -5.36
#